data_AF-A0A960BGL8-F1
#
_entry.id   AF-A0A960BGL8-F1
#
_cell.length_a   1.000
_cell.length_b   1.000
_cell.length_c   1.000
_cell.angle_alpha   90.00
_cell.angle_beta   90.00
_cell.angle_gamma   90.00
#
_symmetry.space_group_name_H-M   'P 1'
#
loop_
_entity.id
_entity.type
_entity.pdbx_description
1 polymer ?
#
loop_
_entity_poly.entity_id
_entity_poly.type
_entity_poly.pdbx_seq_one_letter_code
_entity_poly.pdbx_strand_id
1 'polypeptide(L)'
;MPVPWVTDWISQAACREQDPDALFVQGAAQNRAKTICGGCPVRVECLADALDNRTEFGVWGGMTERERRALLRRRPEVTSWANLLASAREQYARAREESEQPQVLPRRGRISA
;
A
#
# COMPACT_ATOMS: atom_id res chain seq x y z
N MET A 1 -6.14 -5.72 14.18
CA MET A 1 -6.81 -6.43 13.05
C MET A 1 -6.06 -6.08 11.79
N PRO A 2 -5.14 -6.93 11.31
CA PRO A 2 -4.39 -6.65 10.09
C PRO A 2 -5.35 -6.59 8.90
N VAL A 3 -5.22 -5.56 8.07
CA VAL A 3 -6.03 -5.40 6.86
C VAL A 3 -5.60 -6.50 5.87
N PRO A 4 -6.49 -7.45 5.51
CA PRO A 4 -6.13 -8.53 4.61
C PRO A 4 -5.81 -7.99 3.21
N TRP A 5 -5.03 -8.74 2.43
CA TRP A 5 -4.78 -8.40 1.03
C TRP A 5 -6.09 -8.43 0.25
N VAL A 6 -6.43 -7.34 -0.42
CA VAL A 6 -7.67 -7.25 -1.19
C VAL A 6 -7.42 -7.77 -2.60
N THR A 7 -7.90 -8.97 -2.92
CA THR A 7 -7.77 -9.55 -4.26
C THR A 7 -8.55 -8.75 -5.30
N ASP A 8 -9.81 -8.41 -5.01
CA ASP A 8 -10.64 -7.55 -5.86
C ASP A 8 -10.44 -6.08 -5.48
N TRP A 9 -9.21 -5.59 -5.60
CA TRP A 9 -8.88 -4.23 -5.19
C TRP A 9 -9.56 -3.18 -6.09
N ILE A 10 -9.81 -3.51 -7.36
CA ILE A 10 -10.41 -2.60 -8.35
C ILE A 10 -11.79 -2.14 -7.89
N SER A 11 -12.59 -3.03 -7.28
CA SER A 11 -13.93 -2.67 -6.81
C SER A 11 -13.93 -1.69 -5.64
N GLN A 12 -12.83 -1.61 -4.89
CA GLN A 12 -12.67 -0.74 -3.72
C GLN A 12 -11.80 0.49 -4.01
N ALA A 13 -11.40 0.69 -5.27
CA ALA A 13 -10.56 1.82 -5.66
C ALA A 13 -11.35 3.14 -5.64
N ALA A 14 -10.91 4.09 -4.83
CA ALA A 14 -11.56 5.41 -4.71
C ALA A 14 -11.59 6.20 -6.04
N CYS A 15 -10.64 5.93 -6.95
CA CYS A 15 -10.61 6.56 -8.27
C CYS A 15 -11.63 5.99 -9.27
N ARG A 16 -12.31 4.89 -8.95
CA ARG A 16 -13.26 4.22 -9.86
C ARG A 16 -14.43 5.13 -10.27
N GLU A 17 -14.86 6.02 -9.38
CA GLU A 17 -15.97 6.95 -9.61
C GLU A 17 -15.54 8.25 -10.31
N GLN A 18 -14.25 8.39 -10.61
CA GLN A 18 -13.68 9.58 -11.24
C GLN A 18 -13.64 9.44 -12.75
N ASP A 19 -13.63 10.58 -13.43
CA ASP A 19 -13.50 10.65 -14.89
C ASP A 19 -12.19 9.98 -15.35
N PRO A 20 -12.23 8.97 -16.24
CA PRO A 20 -11.03 8.36 -16.83
C PRO A 20 -10.06 9.39 -17.42
N ASP A 21 -10.58 10.42 -18.09
CA ASP A 21 -9.75 11.45 -18.73
C ASP A 21 -8.97 12.27 -17.70
N ALA A 22 -9.47 12.38 -16.47
CA ALA A 22 -8.78 13.03 -15.36
C ALA A 22 -7.68 12.14 -14.74
N LEU A 23 -7.74 10.82 -14.94
CA LEU A 23 -6.80 9.85 -14.37
C LEU A 23 -5.63 9.53 -15.31
N PHE A 24 -5.86 9.58 -16.63
CA PHE A 24 -4.85 9.26 -17.67
C PHE A 24 -4.18 10.51 -18.26
N VAL A 25 -3.89 11.50 -17.41
CA VAL A 25 -3.22 12.74 -17.79
C VAL A 25 -1.69 12.63 -17.76
N GLN A 26 -1.00 13.54 -18.45
CA GLN A 26 0.47 13.64 -18.46
C GLN A 26 0.99 14.88 -17.73
N GLY A 27 2.27 14.84 -17.37
CA GLY A 27 2.98 15.99 -16.79
C GLY A 27 2.38 16.45 -15.45
N ALA A 28 2.33 17.77 -15.24
CA ALA A 28 1.87 18.37 -13.98
C ALA A 28 0.42 18.00 -13.59
N ALA A 29 -0.41 17.64 -14.57
CA ALA A 29 -1.79 17.22 -14.31
C ALA A 29 -1.87 15.91 -13.51
N GLN A 30 -0.83 15.06 -13.54
CA GLN A 30 -0.75 13.83 -12.75
C GLN A 30 -0.78 14.10 -11.24
N ASN A 31 -0.39 15.30 -10.79
CA ASN A 31 -0.44 15.68 -9.38
C ASN A 31 -1.87 15.65 -8.83
N ARG A 32 -2.88 16.01 -9.65
CA ARG A 32 -4.29 15.93 -9.24
C ARG A 32 -4.73 14.48 -9.04
N ALA A 33 -4.34 13.59 -9.95
CA ALA A 33 -4.62 12.16 -9.83
C ALA A 33 -3.94 11.55 -8.59
N LYS A 34 -2.72 11.99 -8.25
CA LYS A 34 -2.02 11.54 -7.03
C LYS A 34 -2.79 11.90 -5.74
N THR A 35 -3.46 13.05 -5.70
CA THR A 35 -4.27 13.46 -4.53
C THR A 35 -5.39 12.47 -4.25
N ILE A 36 -6.05 11.95 -5.30
CA ILE A 36 -7.12 10.94 -5.18
C ILE A 36 -6.58 9.67 -4.51
N CYS A 37 -5.35 9.27 -4.85
CA CYS A 37 -4.73 8.10 -4.26
C CYS A 37 -4.41 8.26 -2.76
N GLY A 38 -4.37 9.48 -2.22
CA GLY A 38 -3.91 9.76 -0.84
C GLY A 38 -4.66 9.00 0.25
N GLY A 39 -5.98 8.87 0.10
CA GLY A 39 -6.86 8.16 1.04
C GLY A 39 -7.41 6.84 0.50
N CYS A 40 -6.92 6.34 -0.63
CA CYS A 40 -7.45 5.13 -1.23
C CYS A 40 -7.09 3.90 -0.38
N PRO A 41 -8.08 3.07 0.06
CA PRO A 41 -7.82 1.93 0.95
C PRO A 41 -6.95 0.86 0.27
N VAL A 42 -7.05 0.74 -1.05
CA VAL A 42 -6.36 -0.25 -1.88
C VAL A 42 -5.14 0.31 -2.60
N ARG A 43 -4.55 1.38 -2.08
CA ARG A 43 -3.39 2.05 -2.71
C ARG A 43 -2.21 1.10 -2.91
N VAL A 44 -2.00 0.18 -1.97
CA VAL A 44 -0.86 -0.75 -1.98
C VAL A 44 -1.06 -1.82 -3.04
N GLU A 45 -2.25 -2.41 -3.09
CA GLU A 45 -2.64 -3.42 -4.08
C GLU A 45 -2.56 -2.84 -5.50
N CYS A 46 -3.11 -1.63 -5.71
CA CYS A 46 -3.04 -0.91 -6.98
C CYS A 46 -1.59 -0.64 -7.42
N LEU A 47 -0.71 -0.25 -6.49
CA LEU A 47 0.71 -0.03 -6.81
C LEU A 47 1.43 -1.34 -7.16
N ALA A 48 1.17 -2.40 -6.39
CA ALA A 48 1.79 -3.70 -6.61
C ALA A 48 1.47 -4.23 -8.01
N ASP A 49 0.18 -4.19 -8.38
CA ASP A 49 -0.29 -4.65 -9.68
C ASP A 49 0.36 -3.86 -10.83
N ALA A 50 0.49 -2.53 -10.70
CA ALA A 50 1.15 -1.70 -11.70
C ALA A 50 2.66 -1.97 -11.83
N LEU A 51 3.33 -2.35 -10.75
CA LEU A 51 4.76 -2.68 -10.75
C LEU A 51 5.00 -4.07 -11.33
N ASP A 52 4.19 -5.06 -10.95
CA ASP A 52 4.25 -6.43 -11.44
C ASP A 52 3.94 -6.50 -12.94
N ASN A 53 2.89 -5.82 -13.40
CA ASN A 53 2.52 -5.74 -14.81
C ASN A 53 3.35 -4.73 -15.62
N ARG A 54 4.25 -3.99 -14.96
CA ARG A 54 5.07 -2.91 -15.57
C ARG A 54 4.24 -1.91 -16.37
N THR A 55 3.07 -1.53 -15.84
CA THR A 55 2.15 -0.63 -16.52
C THR A 55 2.81 0.70 -16.85
N GLU A 56 2.76 1.10 -18.12
CA GLU A 56 3.55 2.21 -18.64
C GLU A 56 2.88 3.57 -18.49
N PHE A 57 1.55 3.65 -18.31
CA PHE A 57 0.83 4.91 -18.31
C PHE A 57 0.04 5.14 -17.03
N GLY A 58 -0.33 6.40 -16.80
CA GLY A 58 -1.20 6.81 -15.69
C GLY A 58 -0.56 6.81 -14.30
N VAL A 59 -1.36 7.25 -13.33
CA VAL A 59 -1.01 7.26 -11.90
C VAL A 59 -1.58 6.01 -11.22
N TRP A 60 -0.72 5.26 -10.55
CA TRP A 60 -1.08 4.01 -9.89
C TRP A 60 -0.58 4.02 -8.46
N GLY A 61 -1.47 3.76 -7.50
CA GLY A 61 -1.15 3.79 -6.07
C GLY A 61 -0.46 5.08 -5.59
N GLY A 62 -0.74 6.22 -6.26
CA GLY A 62 -0.12 7.51 -5.96
C GLY A 62 1.26 7.72 -6.58
N MET A 63 1.72 6.84 -7.48
CA MET A 63 2.98 6.97 -8.20
C MET A 63 2.75 7.20 -9.70
N THR A 64 3.49 8.14 -10.27
CA THR A 64 3.57 8.37 -11.71
C THR A 64 4.40 7.28 -12.40
N GLU A 65 4.25 7.13 -13.72
CA GLU A 65 5.08 6.24 -14.55
C GLU A 65 6.58 6.42 -14.25
N ARG A 66 7.06 7.67 -14.24
CA ARG A 66 8.48 7.98 -14.03
C ARG A 66 8.98 7.48 -12.68
N GLU A 67 8.16 7.64 -11.63
CA GLU A 67 8.48 7.18 -10.28
C GLU A 67 8.49 5.64 -10.21
N ARG A 68 7.51 4.97 -10.82
CA ARG A 68 7.47 3.50 -10.89
C ARG A 68 8.67 2.94 -11.65
N ARG A 69 9.02 3.51 -12.81
CA ARG A 69 10.22 3.11 -13.57
C ARG A 69 11.51 3.33 -12.77
N ALA A 70 11.60 4.42 -12.01
CA ALA A 70 12.75 4.66 -11.13
C ALA A 70 12.83 3.61 -10.00
N LEU A 71 11.69 3.20 -9.44
CA LEU A 71 11.62 2.15 -8.43
C LEU A 71 12.04 0.78 -8.98
N LEU A 72 11.51 0.38 -10.14
CA LEU A 72 11.86 -0.87 -10.82
C LEU A 72 13.35 -0.95 -11.15
N ARG A 73 13.97 0.16 -11.56
CA ARG A 73 15.44 0.22 -11.79
C ARG A 73 16.26 0.10 -10.52
N ARG A 74 15.75 0.57 -9.38
CA ARG A 74 16.45 0.50 -8.08
C ARG A 74 16.36 -0.88 -7.44
N ARG A 75 15.35 -1.66 -7.80
CA ARG A 75 15.11 -3.01 -7.25
C ARG A 75 14.86 -4.04 -8.36
N PRO A 76 15.86 -4.33 -9.21
CA PRO A 76 15.73 -5.32 -10.27
C PRO A 76 15.54 -6.76 -9.76
N GLU A 77 15.86 -7.03 -8.50
CA GLU A 77 15.76 -8.34 -7.86
C GLU A 77 14.33 -8.76 -7.48
N VAL A 78 13.40 -7.80 -7.42
CA VAL A 78 12.03 -8.06 -6.97
C VAL A 78 11.20 -8.65 -8.11
N THR A 79 10.78 -9.90 -7.95
CA THR A 79 9.98 -10.64 -8.93
C THR A 79 8.46 -10.56 -8.68
N SER A 80 8.06 -10.28 -7.44
CA SER A 80 6.65 -10.06 -7.07
C SER A 80 6.54 -8.93 -6.05
N TRP A 81 6.07 -7.79 -6.52
CA TRP A 81 5.77 -6.62 -5.71
C TRP A 81 4.57 -6.84 -4.81
N ALA A 82 3.57 -7.61 -5.25
CA ALA A 82 2.45 -8.01 -4.40
C ALA A 82 2.93 -8.72 -3.12
N ASN A 83 3.79 -9.74 -3.24
CA ASN A 83 4.32 -10.48 -2.08
C ASN A 83 5.21 -9.60 -1.20
N LEU A 84 6.06 -8.79 -1.80
CA LEU A 84 6.95 -7.88 -1.06
C LEU A 84 6.15 -6.84 -0.25
N LEU A 85 5.14 -6.23 -0.87
CA LEU A 85 4.34 -5.19 -0.22
C LEU A 85 3.36 -5.78 0.80
N ALA A 86 2.79 -6.96 0.54
CA ALA A 86 1.96 -7.69 1.50
C ALA A 86 2.73 -8.02 2.78
N SER A 87 3.92 -8.62 2.65
CA SER A 87 4.77 -8.97 3.80
C SER A 87 5.23 -7.73 4.57
N ALA A 88 5.60 -6.65 3.88
CA ALA A 88 5.95 -5.38 4.53
C ALA A 88 4.77 -4.81 5.35
N ARG A 89 3.54 -4.91 4.82
CA ARG A 89 2.33 -4.43 5.51
C ARG A 89 2.04 -5.24 6.78
N GLU A 90 2.17 -6.56 6.72
CA GLU A 90 2.01 -7.44 7.90
C GLU A 90 3.06 -7.16 8.98
N GLN A 91 4.32 -7.00 8.57
CA GLN A 91 5.41 -6.66 9.49
C GLN A 91 5.15 -5.32 10.19
N TYR A 92 4.70 -4.31 9.44
CA TYR A 92 4.35 -3.02 10.00
C TYR A 92 3.17 -3.11 10.98
N ALA A 93 2.12 -3.85 10.63
CA ALA A 93 0.97 -4.07 11.51
C ALA A 93 1.38 -4.76 12.82
N ARG A 94 2.20 -5.81 12.74
CA ARG A 94 2.73 -6.51 13.93
C ARG A 94 3.57 -5.60 14.80
N ALA A 95 4.49 -4.83 14.21
CA ALA A 95 5.34 -3.90 14.94
C ALA A 95 4.52 -2.81 15.67
N ARG A 96 3.44 -2.33 15.04
CA ARG A 96 2.50 -1.41 15.70
C ARG A 96 1.78 -2.06 16.88
N GLU A 97 1.21 -3.25 16.71
CA GLU A 97 0.50 -3.98 17.76
C GLU A 97 1.42 -4.31 18.96
N GLU A 98 2.69 -4.61 18.72
CA GLU A 98 3.69 -4.82 19.78
C GLU A 98 4.03 -3.52 20.52
N SER A 99 4.10 -2.40 19.81
CA SER A 99 4.32 -1.08 20.42
C SER A 99 3.13 -0.56 21.24
N GLU A 100 1.90 -0.97 20.90
CA GLU A 100 0.66 -0.55 21.57
C GLU A 100 0.26 -1.44 22.76
N GLN A 101 0.96 -2.56 23.02
CA GLN A 101 0.68 -3.43 24.16
C GLN A 101 1.20 -2.82 25.48
N PRO A 102 0.33 -2.46 26.44
CA PRO A 102 0.78 -2.09 27.77
C PRO A 102 1.37 -3.34 28.43
N GLN A 103 2.59 -3.22 28.96
CA GLN A 103 3.27 -4.26 29.71
C GLN A 103 2.40 -4.71 30.90
N VAL A 104 1.63 -5.79 30.73
CA VAL A 104 0.83 -6.39 31.81
C VAL A 104 1.82 -7.03 32.80
N LEU A 105 2.15 -6.29 33.85
CA LEU A 105 2.97 -6.82 34.95
C LEU A 105 2.27 -8.02 35.57
N PRO A 106 2.90 -9.20 35.67
CA PRO A 106 2.29 -10.34 36.35
C PRO A 106 2.09 -9.97 37.82
N ARG A 107 0.85 -9.93 38.27
CA ARG A 107 0.53 -9.76 39.70
C ARG A 107 1.09 -10.96 40.45
N ARG A 108 2.25 -10.78 41.08
CA ARG A 108 2.80 -11.75 42.04
C ARG A 108 1.72 -12.06 43.07
N GLY A 109 1.18 -13.27 43.01
CA GLY A 109 0.30 -13.81 44.02
C GLY A 109 1.00 -13.74 45.37
N ARG A 110 0.39 -13.02 46.32
CA ARG A 110 0.88 -12.97 47.69
C ARG A 110 0.51 -14.30 48.33
N ILE A 111 1.47 -15.22 48.37
CA ILE A 111 1.38 -16.41 49.21
C ILE A 111 1.46 -15.89 50.65
N SER A 112 0.44 -16.15 51.45
CA SER A 112 0.49 -15.96 52.90
C SER A 112 -0.12 -17.20 53.55
N ALA A 113 0.62 -17.65 54.56
CA ALA A 113 0.61 -18.95 55.22
C ALA A 113 -0.65 -19.23 56.04
#